data_AF-A0A939AS10-F1
#
_entry.id   AF-A0A939AS10-F1
#
_cell.length_a   1.000
_cell.length_b   1.000
_cell.length_c   1.000
_cell.angle_alpha   90.00
_cell.angle_beta   90.00
_cell.angle_gamma   90.00
#
_symmetry.space_group_name_H-M   'P 1'
#
loop_
_entity.id
_entity.type
_entity.pdbx_description
1 polymer ?
#
loop_
_entity_poly.entity_id
_entity_poly.type
_entity_poly.pdbx_seq_one_letter_code
_entity_poly.pdbx_strand_id
1 'polypeptide(L)'
;MHLLFLLAFGSVAIFKGSIPKMPFVSQEIASEVAAESLAPPLDEPMPEEPVPTEDPFAAEAVSEPAGEESAAALDMLTVVGGANWAPAIPKNVPVSETGVIGGTGKGTGTGLGTGRGAGGPVSGKQLFGVSIQARKLGVIVDVSKSMQRYTPKLFQEIFEKFPDADVIFTNGGGIVGWEDSLKQFNEKVAEDKKKAQEAKRDYRGPSKMEKPKLARFNGSEAEDWVPVRGAMQDREGYPGLKESYPDLYAKMRKRNNTWFITSYAAANAVYLAFEELARRKVEAVYWFSDFGDPIEGKEAEKVTQLIRDNQLEVILHSPRGKGKAADWATQVNAQFAPARL
;
A
#
# COMPACT_ATOMS: atom_id res chain seq x y z
N MET A 1 -45.56 -38.74 -16.48
CA MET A 1 -46.00 -37.50 -17.14
C MET A 1 -45.16 -36.36 -16.58
N HIS A 2 -44.05 -36.02 -17.26
CA HIS A 2 -43.74 -34.68 -17.79
C HIS A 2 -43.51 -33.64 -16.66
N LEU A 3 -42.29 -33.22 -16.26
CA LEU A 3 -40.99 -33.05 -16.93
C LEU A 3 -41.08 -32.29 -18.26
N LEU A 4 -41.65 -31.08 -18.22
CA LEU A 4 -41.57 -30.06 -19.27
C LEU A 4 -42.30 -28.79 -18.82
N PHE A 5 -41.68 -27.93 -18.01
CA PHE A 5 -42.09 -26.52 -17.88
C PHE A 5 -40.94 -25.73 -17.28
N LEU A 6 -40.18 -25.05 -18.14
CA LEU A 6 -39.40 -23.81 -17.94
C LEU A 6 -38.24 -23.73 -18.94
N LEU A 7 -38.61 -23.73 -20.23
CA LEU A 7 -37.76 -23.32 -21.34
C LEU A 7 -38.60 -22.37 -22.20
N ALA A 8 -38.69 -21.10 -21.80
CA ALA A 8 -39.11 -20.03 -22.70
C ALA A 8 -38.77 -18.66 -22.10
N PHE A 9 -38.14 -17.81 -22.93
CA PHE A 9 -37.96 -16.36 -22.80
C PHE A 9 -36.71 -15.88 -22.02
N GLY A 10 -35.67 -15.59 -22.80
CA GLY A 10 -34.50 -14.80 -22.40
C GLY A 10 -33.61 -14.48 -23.60
N SER A 11 -34.22 -13.90 -24.63
CA SER A 11 -33.61 -13.60 -25.93
C SER A 11 -32.46 -12.60 -25.84
N VAL A 12 -31.38 -12.92 -26.54
CA VAL A 12 -30.19 -12.11 -26.79
C VAL A 12 -30.56 -10.85 -27.58
N ALA A 13 -30.29 -9.67 -27.03
CA ALA A 13 -30.29 -8.42 -27.78
C ALA A 13 -28.90 -8.20 -28.42
N ILE A 14 -28.78 -8.56 -29.70
CA ILE A 14 -27.62 -8.23 -30.52
C ILE A 14 -27.76 -6.78 -30.98
N PHE A 15 -26.94 -5.88 -30.43
CA PHE A 15 -26.81 -4.51 -30.93
C PHE A 15 -26.10 -4.52 -32.29
N LYS A 16 -26.84 -4.13 -33.34
CA LYS A 16 -26.34 -3.93 -34.70
C LYS A 16 -25.86 -2.49 -34.83
N GLY A 17 -24.63 -2.23 -34.41
CA GLY A 17 -23.98 -0.92 -34.51
C GLY A 17 -23.17 -0.79 -35.81
N SER A 18 -23.65 0.04 -36.73
CA SER A 18 -22.97 0.44 -37.96
C SER A 18 -21.73 1.28 -37.63
N ILE A 19 -20.56 0.92 -38.19
CA ILE A 19 -19.32 1.69 -38.06
C ILE A 19 -19.36 2.84 -39.09
N PRO A 20 -19.32 4.11 -38.67
CA PRO A 20 -19.18 5.21 -39.61
C PRO A 20 -17.77 5.21 -40.23
N LYS A 21 -17.70 5.10 -41.56
CA LYS A 21 -16.49 5.36 -42.35
C LYS A 21 -16.11 6.83 -42.19
N MET A 22 -15.00 7.12 -41.52
CA MET A 22 -14.33 8.41 -41.63
C MET A 22 -13.30 8.37 -42.78
N PRO A 23 -13.21 9.42 -43.60
CA PRO A 23 -12.20 9.52 -44.65
C PRO A 23 -10.83 9.75 -44.03
N PHE A 24 -9.89 8.85 -44.31
CA PHE A 24 -8.47 9.08 -44.09
C PHE A 24 -8.01 10.19 -45.04
N VAL A 25 -7.59 11.32 -44.49
CA VAL A 25 -6.82 12.33 -45.20
C VAL A 25 -5.35 12.02 -44.92
N SER A 26 -4.66 11.47 -45.92
CA SER A 26 -3.21 11.34 -45.91
C SER A 26 -2.61 12.73 -46.08
N GLN A 27 -2.00 13.28 -45.02
CA GLN A 27 -1.05 14.37 -45.19
C GLN A 27 0.32 13.76 -45.50
N GLU A 28 0.79 14.02 -46.70
CA GLU A 28 2.18 13.80 -47.12
C GLU A 28 3.08 14.69 -46.26
N ILE A 29 3.90 14.07 -45.40
CA ILE A 29 5.00 14.76 -44.74
C ILE A 29 6.22 14.57 -45.62
N ALA A 30 6.66 15.68 -46.20
CA ALA A 30 7.88 15.80 -46.97
C ALA A 30 9.08 15.31 -46.14
N SER A 31 9.83 14.40 -46.74
CA SER A 31 11.16 13.98 -46.32
C SER A 31 12.13 15.14 -46.54
N GLU A 32 12.40 15.91 -45.49
CA GLU A 32 13.51 16.86 -45.49
C GLU A 32 14.78 16.16 -45.02
N VAL A 33 15.70 16.06 -45.99
CA VAL A 33 17.06 15.55 -45.87
C VAL A 33 17.87 16.56 -45.07
N ALA A 34 18.32 16.19 -43.87
CA ALA A 34 19.33 16.93 -43.14
C ALA A 34 20.60 16.10 -43.02
N ALA A 35 21.68 16.73 -43.44
CA ALA A 35 22.96 16.16 -43.82
C ALA A 35 23.76 15.55 -42.66
N GLU A 36 24.58 14.57 -43.04
CA GLU A 36 25.72 14.04 -42.31
C GLU A 36 26.61 15.15 -41.74
N SER A 37 26.79 15.12 -40.42
CA SER A 37 27.92 15.77 -39.75
C SER A 37 28.84 14.66 -39.25
N LEU A 38 29.96 14.49 -39.94
CA LEU A 38 31.06 13.62 -39.57
C LEU A 38 31.74 14.16 -38.32
N ALA A 39 31.70 13.42 -37.21
CA ALA A 39 32.60 13.60 -36.07
C ALA A 39 33.86 12.73 -36.27
N PRO A 40 35.07 13.23 -35.96
CA PRO A 40 36.31 12.47 -36.07
C PRO A 40 36.45 11.43 -34.93
N PRO A 41 37.27 10.38 -35.14
CA PRO A 41 37.34 9.22 -34.25
C PRO A 41 37.96 9.57 -32.89
N LEU A 42 37.35 9.07 -31.82
CA LEU A 42 37.94 8.99 -30.49
C LEU A 42 38.90 7.79 -30.46
N ASP A 43 40.15 8.06 -30.11
CA ASP A 43 41.15 7.04 -29.80
C ASP A 43 40.68 6.18 -28.61
N GLU A 44 40.49 4.88 -28.84
CA GLU A 44 40.38 3.86 -27.81
C GLU A 44 41.79 3.43 -27.36
N PRO A 45 42.17 3.60 -26.09
CA PRO A 45 43.22 2.80 -25.50
C PRO A 45 42.64 1.46 -25.01
N MET A 46 43.25 0.38 -25.50
CA MET A 46 43.00 -1.02 -25.14
C MET A 46 43.05 -1.28 -23.62
N PRO A 47 42.35 -2.32 -23.14
CA PRO A 47 42.44 -2.78 -21.76
C PRO A 47 43.76 -3.53 -21.49
N GLU A 48 44.48 -3.13 -20.44
CA GLU A 48 45.56 -3.93 -19.86
C GLU A 48 44.99 -5.11 -19.06
N GLU A 49 45.56 -6.29 -19.29
CA GLU A 49 45.25 -7.55 -18.63
C GLU A 49 45.68 -7.57 -17.14
N PRO A 50 45.02 -8.38 -16.29
CA PRO A 50 45.27 -8.41 -14.86
C PRO A 50 46.53 -9.18 -14.47
N VAL A 51 47.34 -8.58 -13.60
CA VAL A 51 48.47 -9.23 -12.93
C VAL A 51 47.95 -10.04 -11.73
N PRO A 52 48.30 -11.33 -11.59
CA PRO A 52 47.95 -12.11 -10.40
C PRO A 52 48.89 -11.69 -9.26
N THR A 53 48.33 -11.14 -8.17
CA THR A 53 49.09 -10.90 -6.94
C THR A 53 48.57 -11.85 -5.88
N GLU A 54 49.47 -12.69 -5.41
CA GLU A 54 49.28 -13.79 -4.47
C GLU A 54 48.92 -13.28 -3.07
N ASP A 55 48.03 -14.02 -2.42
CA ASP A 55 47.57 -13.87 -1.04
C ASP A 55 48.65 -14.41 -0.07
N PRO A 56 49.21 -13.58 0.85
CA PRO A 56 50.26 -14.03 1.76
C PRO A 56 49.77 -14.50 3.14
N PHE A 57 48.48 -14.80 3.36
CA PHE A 57 48.00 -15.27 4.67
C PHE A 57 47.26 -16.61 4.62
N ALA A 58 47.96 -17.64 4.15
CA ALA A 58 47.59 -19.05 4.35
C ALA A 58 48.70 -19.83 5.09
N ALA A 59 48.59 -19.88 6.41
CA ALA A 59 49.15 -20.88 7.34
C ALA A 59 48.57 -20.50 8.73
N GLU A 60 48.11 -21.37 9.63
CA GLU A 60 48.24 -22.81 9.82
C GLU A 60 47.15 -23.25 10.80
N ALA A 61 46.89 -24.56 10.86
CA ALA A 61 45.82 -25.21 11.61
C ALA A 61 46.20 -25.58 13.06
N VAL A 62 45.22 -26.22 13.75
CA VAL A 62 45.30 -27.06 14.97
C VAL A 62 45.06 -26.27 16.28
N SER A 63 44.18 -26.62 17.23
CA SER A 63 43.57 -27.89 17.71
C SER A 63 42.28 -27.64 18.51
N GLU A 64 41.30 -28.55 18.44
CA GLU A 64 40.35 -28.88 19.53
C GLU A 64 40.95 -30.01 20.42
N PRO A 65 40.34 -30.54 21.52
CA PRO A 65 39.06 -30.22 22.21
C PRO A 65 39.14 -30.18 23.77
N ALA A 66 37.98 -30.00 24.42
CA ALA A 66 37.50 -30.66 25.66
C ALA A 66 37.11 -29.76 26.87
N GLY A 67 35.99 -30.16 27.51
CA GLY A 67 35.42 -29.68 28.78
C GLY A 67 33.97 -29.18 28.61
N GLU A 68 32.91 -29.97 28.83
CA GLU A 68 32.32 -30.37 30.14
C GLU A 68 32.10 -29.14 31.05
N GLU A 69 30.96 -28.82 31.68
CA GLU A 69 29.83 -29.59 32.18
C GLU A 69 28.80 -28.59 32.77
N SER A 70 27.57 -29.05 33.00
CA SER A 70 26.57 -28.52 33.97
C SER A 70 25.84 -27.19 33.71
N ALA A 71 24.64 -26.92 34.21
CA ALA A 71 23.38 -27.64 34.50
C ALA A 71 22.48 -26.63 35.26
N ALA A 72 21.19 -26.53 34.87
CA ALA A 72 20.02 -26.11 35.67
C ALA A 72 20.07 -24.73 36.42
N ALA A 73 19.01 -24.05 36.83
CA ALA A 73 17.59 -24.35 36.92
C ALA A 73 16.78 -23.03 36.87
N LEU A 74 15.54 -23.15 36.40
CA LEU A 74 14.30 -22.58 36.95
C LEU A 74 14.40 -21.37 37.93
N ASP A 75 13.69 -20.29 37.60
CA ASP A 75 12.84 -19.65 38.60
C ASP A 75 11.53 -19.11 38.01
N MET A 76 10.43 -19.52 38.61
CA MET A 76 9.05 -19.18 38.25
C MET A 76 8.58 -17.99 39.08
N LEU A 77 8.09 -16.95 38.42
CA LEU A 77 7.35 -15.87 39.08
C LEU A 77 5.93 -15.80 38.53
N THR A 78 5.05 -16.52 39.24
CA THR A 78 3.60 -16.36 39.21
C THR A 78 3.22 -15.04 39.87
N VAL A 79 2.53 -14.15 39.15
CA VAL A 79 1.75 -13.07 39.76
C VAL A 79 0.28 -13.31 39.46
N VAL A 80 -0.43 -13.68 40.52
CA VAL A 80 -1.89 -13.73 40.65
C VAL A 80 -2.37 -12.33 41.03
N GLY A 81 -3.42 -11.83 40.38
CA GLY A 81 -4.08 -10.59 40.81
C GLY A 81 -5.18 -10.14 39.86
N GLY A 82 -6.40 -10.63 40.09
CA GLY A 82 -7.59 -10.27 39.34
C GLY A 82 -7.98 -8.80 39.50
N ALA A 83 -8.32 -8.15 38.39
CA ALA A 83 -8.89 -6.81 38.37
C ALA A 83 -10.33 -6.89 37.84
N ASN A 84 -11.27 -6.69 38.75
CA ASN A 84 -12.68 -6.43 38.50
C ASN A 84 -12.84 -5.15 37.64
N TRP A 85 -13.35 -5.29 36.43
CA TRP A 85 -13.84 -4.16 35.63
C TRP A 85 -15.32 -4.35 35.33
N ALA A 86 -16.17 -3.98 36.30
CA ALA A 86 -17.57 -3.67 36.05
C ALA A 86 -17.71 -2.14 36.18
N PRO A 87 -18.21 -1.43 35.15
CA PRO A 87 -18.44 0.00 35.26
C PRO A 87 -19.59 0.27 36.24
N ALA A 88 -19.30 1.07 37.27
CA ALA A 88 -20.29 1.55 38.23
C ALA A 88 -21.33 2.43 37.52
N ILE A 89 -22.60 2.04 37.63
CA ILE A 89 -23.76 2.82 37.21
C ILE A 89 -23.92 3.99 38.20
N PRO A 90 -23.77 5.26 37.78
CA PRO A 90 -24.14 6.37 38.66
C PRO A 90 -25.66 6.40 38.82
N LYS A 91 -26.12 6.19 40.05
CA LYS A 91 -27.50 6.46 40.47
C LYS A 91 -27.73 7.96 40.46
N ASN A 92 -28.89 8.37 39.93
CA ASN A 92 -29.45 9.73 39.85
C ASN A 92 -29.21 10.48 38.53
N VAL A 93 -30.06 10.20 37.54
CA VAL A 93 -30.46 11.19 36.54
C VAL A 93 -31.99 11.25 36.56
N PRO A 94 -32.62 12.42 36.80
CA PRO A 94 -34.06 12.55 36.66
C PRO A 94 -34.43 12.43 35.17
N VAL A 95 -35.27 11.44 34.87
CA VAL A 95 -35.96 11.32 33.58
C VAL A 95 -37.01 12.43 33.54
N SER A 96 -36.86 13.37 32.62
CA SER A 96 -37.92 14.32 32.27
C SER A 96 -38.51 13.89 30.93
N GLU A 97 -39.68 13.25 30.99
CA GLU A 97 -40.59 13.11 29.87
C GLU A 97 -41.26 14.46 29.56
N THR A 98 -41.04 14.96 28.35
CA THR A 98 -41.79 15.99 27.58
C THR A 98 -40.78 16.49 26.53
N GLY A 99 -40.96 16.42 25.20
CA GLY A 99 -42.14 16.68 24.41
C GLY A 99 -41.85 17.93 23.54
N VAL A 100 -41.81 17.73 22.21
CA VAL A 100 -42.15 18.73 21.15
C VAL A 100 -41.07 19.74 20.66
N ILE A 101 -40.65 19.48 19.41
CA ILE A 101 -40.57 20.37 18.22
C ILE A 101 -40.06 21.83 18.36
N GLY A 102 -38.97 22.10 17.63
CA GLY A 102 -38.85 23.26 16.71
C GLY A 102 -38.50 24.61 17.32
N GLY A 103 -37.36 25.16 16.90
CA GLY A 103 -37.05 26.58 17.15
C GLY A 103 -35.60 26.94 16.81
N THR A 104 -35.41 27.52 15.63
CA THR A 104 -34.21 28.27 15.25
C THR A 104 -33.94 29.40 16.25
N GLY A 105 -32.83 29.30 16.98
CA GLY A 105 -32.39 30.32 17.94
C GLY A 105 -30.89 30.57 17.80
N LYS A 106 -30.55 31.71 17.19
CA LYS A 106 -29.21 32.29 17.13
C LYS A 106 -28.82 32.72 18.55
N GLY A 107 -27.93 31.96 19.20
CA GLY A 107 -27.46 32.24 20.55
C GLY A 107 -25.95 32.03 20.65
N THR A 108 -25.22 33.13 20.73
CA THR A 108 -23.84 33.18 21.24
C THR A 108 -23.86 32.86 22.72
N GLY A 109 -23.42 31.65 23.08
CA GLY A 109 -23.21 31.21 24.45
C GLY A 109 -21.81 30.65 24.63
N THR A 110 -20.92 31.45 25.20
CA THR A 110 -19.67 31.00 25.81
C THR A 110 -20.01 30.19 27.07
N GLY A 111 -20.14 28.88 26.90
CA GLY A 111 -20.33 27.91 27.99
C GLY A 111 -19.08 27.07 28.16
N LEU A 112 -18.26 27.44 29.15
CA LEU A 112 -17.12 26.66 29.61
C LEU A 112 -17.64 25.43 30.37
N GLY A 113 -17.87 24.34 29.64
CA GLY A 113 -18.23 23.03 30.20
C GLY A 113 -16.98 22.19 30.41
N THR A 114 -16.26 22.39 31.52
CA THR A 114 -15.24 21.46 32.01
C THR A 114 -15.90 20.19 32.55
N GLY A 115 -16.41 19.36 31.65
CA GLY A 115 -16.75 17.97 31.91
C GLY A 115 -15.48 17.13 31.81
N ARG A 116 -14.84 16.87 32.96
CA ARG A 116 -13.68 15.97 33.08
C ARG A 116 -14.14 14.51 32.98
N GLY A 117 -14.67 14.14 31.83
CA GLY A 117 -14.89 12.75 31.40
C GLY A 117 -13.72 12.28 30.55
N ALA A 118 -13.22 11.07 30.79
CA ALA A 118 -12.05 10.48 30.10
C ALA A 118 -12.33 10.08 28.64
N GLY A 119 -12.98 10.96 27.88
CA GLY A 119 -13.38 10.77 26.49
C GLY A 119 -14.12 12.00 25.99
N GLY A 120 -13.42 13.13 25.89
CA GLY A 120 -13.95 14.32 25.20
C GLY A 120 -14.25 13.99 23.73
N PRO A 121 -15.19 14.70 23.09
CA PRO A 121 -15.51 14.48 21.68
C PRO A 121 -14.23 14.59 20.84
N VAL A 122 -13.99 13.59 19.98
CA VAL A 122 -12.86 13.60 19.04
C VAL A 122 -13.06 14.80 18.13
N SER A 123 -12.28 15.87 18.34
CA SER A 123 -12.28 17.01 17.42
C SER A 123 -11.74 16.50 16.08
N GLY A 124 -12.64 16.35 15.10
CA GLY A 124 -12.27 15.86 13.77
C GLY A 124 -11.12 16.67 13.19
N LYS A 125 -10.06 16.00 12.72
CA LYS A 125 -8.93 16.67 12.07
C LYS A 125 -9.17 16.69 10.57
N GLN A 126 -8.95 17.83 9.94
CA GLN A 126 -9.06 17.92 8.49
C GLN A 126 -7.76 17.44 7.83
N LEU A 127 -7.89 16.54 6.87
CA LEU A 127 -6.79 16.00 6.07
C LEU A 127 -7.23 15.98 4.60
N PHE A 128 -6.54 16.70 3.73
CA PHE A 128 -6.84 16.88 2.30
C PHE A 128 -8.29 17.25 2.00
N GLY A 129 -8.93 18.01 2.89
CA GLY A 129 -10.32 18.45 2.72
C GLY A 129 -11.37 17.49 3.27
N VAL A 130 -11.01 16.31 3.78
CA VAL A 130 -11.92 15.41 4.52
C VAL A 130 -11.72 15.55 6.02
N SER A 131 -12.80 15.42 6.78
CA SER A 131 -12.74 15.41 8.25
C SER A 131 -12.57 13.97 8.71
N ILE A 132 -11.50 13.71 9.47
CA ILE A 132 -11.21 12.40 10.03
C ILE A 132 -11.50 12.43 11.52
N GLN A 133 -12.38 11.54 11.99
CA GLN A 133 -12.77 11.44 13.39
C GLN A 133 -12.01 10.33 14.10
N ALA A 134 -10.68 10.43 14.11
CA ALA A 134 -9.81 9.45 14.73
C ALA A 134 -8.76 10.11 15.63
N ARG A 135 -8.47 9.47 16.76
CA ARG A 135 -7.30 9.73 17.60
C ARG A 135 -6.07 9.01 17.06
N LYS A 136 -6.27 7.80 16.52
CA LYS A 136 -5.22 6.96 15.98
C LYS A 136 -5.45 6.66 14.50
N LEU A 137 -4.57 7.17 13.66
CA LEU A 137 -4.62 7.02 12.20
C LEU A 137 -3.64 5.95 11.72
N GLY A 138 -4.15 5.01 10.92
CA GLY A 138 -3.35 4.15 10.07
C GLY A 138 -3.24 4.74 8.66
N VAL A 139 -2.07 4.65 8.05
CA VAL A 139 -1.82 5.19 6.71
C VAL A 139 -1.23 4.11 5.83
N ILE A 140 -1.91 3.80 4.73
CA ILE A 140 -1.41 2.88 3.70
C ILE A 140 -1.00 3.73 2.50
N VAL A 141 0.25 3.63 2.06
CA VAL A 141 0.78 4.45 0.96
C VAL A 141 1.42 3.57 -0.10
N ASP A 142 0.82 3.58 -1.28
CA ASP A 142 1.45 3.05 -2.48
C ASP A 142 2.64 3.92 -2.87
N VAL A 143 3.82 3.31 -2.91
CA VAL A 143 5.09 3.92 -3.31
C VAL A 143 5.62 3.32 -4.60
N SER A 144 4.74 2.80 -5.46
CA SER A 144 5.07 2.44 -6.84
C SER A 144 5.57 3.66 -7.65
N LYS A 145 6.22 3.39 -8.79
CA LYS A 145 6.82 4.42 -9.68
C LYS A 145 5.88 5.60 -9.98
N SER A 146 4.60 5.34 -10.23
CA SER A 146 3.60 6.38 -10.53
C SER A 146 3.21 7.23 -9.32
N MET A 147 3.43 6.73 -8.11
CA MET A 147 2.88 7.29 -6.87
C MET A 147 3.90 8.00 -5.99
N GLN A 148 5.19 7.65 -6.08
CA GLN A 148 6.24 8.25 -5.23
C GLN A 148 6.31 9.78 -5.30
N ARG A 149 6.03 10.38 -6.45
CA ARG A 149 6.11 11.84 -6.60
C ARG A 149 5.20 12.63 -5.67
N TYR A 150 4.14 12.00 -5.17
CA TYR A 150 3.17 12.62 -4.27
C TYR A 150 3.54 12.47 -2.79
N THR A 151 4.44 11.54 -2.45
CA THR A 151 4.69 11.14 -1.06
C THR A 151 5.22 12.27 -0.17
N PRO A 152 6.10 13.19 -0.62
CA PRO A 152 6.61 14.25 0.26
C PRO A 152 5.49 15.16 0.78
N LYS A 153 4.64 15.67 -0.11
CA LYS A 153 3.52 16.53 0.25
C LYS A 153 2.47 15.78 1.06
N LEU A 154 2.22 14.52 0.70
CA LEU A 154 1.31 13.65 1.44
C LEU A 154 1.73 13.56 2.93
N PHE A 155 2.99 13.22 3.19
CA PHE A 155 3.46 13.06 4.57
C PHE A 155 3.70 14.37 5.32
N GLN A 156 3.94 15.48 4.61
CA GLN A 156 3.98 16.79 5.23
C GLN A 156 2.66 17.07 5.96
N GLU A 157 1.53 16.90 5.28
CA GLU A 157 0.21 17.18 5.86
C GLU A 157 -0.21 16.11 6.88
N ILE A 158 0.00 14.82 6.56
CA ILE A 158 -0.32 13.72 7.48
C ILE A 158 0.38 13.91 8.81
N PHE A 159 1.68 14.19 8.82
CA PHE A 159 2.42 14.30 10.08
C PHE A 159 2.24 15.62 10.81
N GLU A 160 1.76 16.66 10.13
CA GLU A 160 1.30 17.88 10.81
C GLU A 160 0.07 17.59 11.68
N LYS A 161 -0.87 16.77 11.17
CA LYS A 161 -2.12 16.47 11.89
C LYS A 161 -2.05 15.21 12.74
N PHE A 162 -1.29 14.22 12.32
CA PHE A 162 -1.15 12.89 12.92
C PHE A 162 0.33 12.48 12.98
N PRO A 163 1.13 13.13 13.84
CA PRO A 163 2.57 12.83 13.95
C PRO A 163 2.85 11.36 14.31
N ASP A 164 1.96 10.72 15.05
CA ASP A 164 2.09 9.34 15.53
C ASP A 164 1.42 8.29 14.62
N ALA A 165 0.99 8.68 13.42
CA ALA A 165 0.32 7.77 12.49
C ALA A 165 1.16 6.51 12.20
N ASP A 166 0.50 5.34 12.23
CA ASP A 166 1.08 4.06 11.85
C ASP A 166 1.13 3.98 10.32
N VAL A 167 2.33 3.96 9.72
CA VAL A 167 2.51 4.05 8.25
C VAL A 167 2.92 2.70 7.66
N ILE A 168 2.23 2.22 6.64
CA ILE A 168 2.57 1.00 5.90
C ILE A 168 2.74 1.33 4.43
N PHE A 169 3.96 1.14 3.92
CA PHE A 169 4.26 1.28 2.50
C PHE A 169 3.92 0.01 1.71
N THR A 170 3.37 0.20 0.52
CA THR A 170 3.03 -0.88 -0.41
C THR A 170 3.60 -0.61 -1.79
N ASN A 171 3.77 -1.66 -2.58
CA ASN A 171 4.09 -1.55 -4.01
C ASN A 171 2.80 -1.90 -4.76
N GLY A 172 2.08 -0.90 -5.24
CA GLY A 172 0.73 -1.07 -5.78
C GLY A 172 -0.37 -0.97 -4.72
N GLY A 173 -1.62 -1.02 -5.21
CA GLY A 173 -2.84 -0.76 -4.44
C GLY A 173 -3.87 -1.89 -4.49
N GLY A 174 -3.49 -3.09 -4.90
CA GLY A 174 -4.44 -4.19 -5.04
C GLY A 174 -4.71 -4.97 -3.76
N ILE A 175 -5.87 -5.62 -3.70
CA ILE A 175 -6.23 -6.65 -2.72
C ILE A 175 -6.68 -7.89 -3.48
N VAL A 176 -5.82 -8.90 -3.54
CA VAL A 176 -6.10 -10.22 -4.12
C VAL A 176 -5.43 -11.30 -3.28
N GLY A 177 -6.03 -12.49 -3.22
CA GLY A 177 -5.44 -13.64 -2.53
C GLY A 177 -4.06 -14.02 -3.09
N TRP A 178 -3.12 -14.37 -2.20
CA TRP A 178 -1.75 -14.72 -2.61
C TRP A 178 -1.69 -15.80 -3.71
N GLU A 179 -2.48 -16.86 -3.57
CA GLU A 179 -2.50 -17.95 -4.54
C GLU A 179 -3.00 -17.50 -5.92
N ASP A 180 -4.01 -16.62 -5.95
CA ASP A 180 -4.56 -16.07 -7.19
C ASP A 180 -3.55 -15.10 -7.84
N SER A 181 -2.93 -14.22 -7.05
CA SER A 181 -1.85 -13.33 -7.50
C SER A 181 -0.66 -14.11 -8.06
N LEU A 182 -0.23 -15.18 -7.37
CA LEU A 182 0.88 -16.03 -7.79
C LEU A 182 0.56 -16.76 -9.09
N LYS A 183 -0.65 -17.29 -9.22
CA LYS A 183 -1.12 -17.93 -10.45
C LYS A 183 -1.10 -16.94 -11.63
N GLN A 184 -1.70 -15.77 -11.48
CA GLN A 184 -1.74 -14.73 -12.52
C GLN A 184 -0.32 -14.27 -12.91
N PHE A 185 0.57 -14.12 -11.92
CA PHE A 185 1.98 -13.78 -12.17
C PHE A 185 2.66 -14.86 -13.02
N ASN A 186 2.53 -16.13 -12.65
CA ASN A 186 3.17 -17.23 -13.37
C ASN A 186 2.63 -17.38 -14.81
N GLU A 187 1.32 -17.21 -15.00
CA GLU A 187 0.70 -17.20 -16.33
C GLU A 187 1.26 -16.06 -17.19
N LYS A 188 1.35 -14.85 -16.64
CA LYS A 188 1.93 -13.69 -17.33
C LYS A 188 3.41 -13.90 -17.66
N VAL A 189 4.20 -14.44 -16.75
CA VAL A 189 5.62 -14.73 -16.98
C VAL A 189 5.79 -15.77 -18.08
N ALA A 190 4.94 -16.81 -18.11
CA ALA A 190 4.97 -17.81 -19.18
C ALA A 190 4.62 -17.19 -20.54
N GLU A 191 3.59 -16.35 -20.59
CA GLU A 191 3.19 -15.62 -21.80
C GLU A 191 4.31 -14.68 -22.29
N ASP A 192 4.91 -13.90 -21.39
CA ASP A 192 5.96 -12.94 -21.74
C ASP A 192 7.25 -13.66 -22.18
N LYS A 193 7.59 -14.82 -21.59
CA LYS A 193 8.68 -15.67 -22.06
C LYS A 193 8.41 -16.23 -23.45
N LYS A 194 7.19 -16.69 -23.73
CA LYS A 194 6.79 -17.15 -25.06
C LYS A 194 6.91 -16.02 -26.09
N LYS A 195 6.41 -14.83 -25.78
CA LYS A 195 6.55 -13.64 -26.63
C LYS A 195 8.01 -13.24 -26.87
N ALA A 196 8.86 -13.35 -25.85
CA ALA A 196 10.29 -13.07 -25.99
C ALA A 196 10.97 -14.08 -26.94
N GLN A 197 10.64 -15.36 -26.80
CA GLN A 197 11.13 -16.42 -27.69
C GLN A 197 10.68 -16.21 -29.14
N GLU A 198 9.39 -15.91 -29.37
CA GLU A 198 8.84 -15.59 -30.70
C GLU A 198 9.51 -14.37 -31.33
N ALA A 199 9.82 -13.35 -30.52
CA ALA A 199 10.54 -12.15 -30.93
C ALA A 199 12.07 -12.32 -30.97
N LYS A 200 12.59 -13.53 -30.76
CA LYS A 200 14.04 -13.85 -30.72
C LYS A 200 14.85 -12.92 -29.81
N ARG A 201 14.28 -12.58 -28.65
CA ARG A 201 14.92 -11.75 -27.62
C ARG A 201 14.93 -12.47 -26.28
N ASP A 202 15.87 -12.10 -25.43
CA ASP A 202 15.91 -12.62 -24.06
C ASP A 202 14.80 -12.03 -23.20
N TYR A 203 14.22 -12.86 -22.34
CA TYR A 203 13.29 -12.41 -21.31
C TYR A 203 14.05 -11.72 -20.18
N ARG A 204 13.74 -10.45 -19.92
CA ARG A 204 14.40 -9.62 -18.89
C ARG A 204 13.49 -9.23 -17.72
N GLY A 205 12.36 -9.92 -17.55
CA GLY A 205 11.41 -9.66 -16.47
C GLY A 205 11.66 -10.52 -15.22
N PRO A 206 10.91 -10.27 -14.12
CA PRO A 206 10.96 -11.09 -12.92
C PRO A 206 10.43 -12.50 -13.21
N SER A 207 11.18 -13.52 -12.81
CA SER A 207 10.81 -14.93 -13.04
C SER A 207 10.17 -15.61 -11.83
N LYS A 208 10.20 -14.97 -10.66
CA LYS A 208 9.69 -15.46 -9.39
C LYS A 208 9.04 -14.31 -8.61
N MET A 209 8.07 -14.66 -7.79
CA MET A 209 7.45 -13.74 -6.84
C MET A 209 7.46 -14.39 -5.46
N GLU A 210 7.98 -13.68 -4.48
CA GLU A 210 8.00 -14.11 -3.08
C GLU A 210 6.69 -13.78 -2.39
N LYS A 211 6.32 -14.59 -1.40
CA LYS A 211 5.11 -14.37 -0.62
C LYS A 211 5.24 -13.05 0.17
N PRO A 212 4.26 -12.14 0.06
CA PRO A 212 4.29 -10.87 0.78
C PRO A 212 4.28 -11.12 2.29
N LYS A 213 5.09 -10.36 3.03
CA LYS A 213 5.02 -10.26 4.48
C LYS A 213 5.14 -8.80 4.90
N LEU A 214 4.66 -8.49 6.10
CA LEU A 214 4.92 -7.20 6.71
C LEU A 214 6.34 -7.20 7.30
N ALA A 215 7.10 -6.15 7.01
CA ALA A 215 8.43 -5.94 7.58
C ALA A 215 8.57 -4.51 8.13
N ARG A 216 9.51 -4.33 9.05
CA ARG A 216 9.83 -3.02 9.63
C ARG A 216 10.61 -2.19 8.61
N PHE A 217 10.18 -0.95 8.40
CA PHE A 217 10.85 -0.09 7.42
C PHE A 217 12.26 0.32 7.84
N ASN A 218 12.59 0.23 9.14
CA ASN A 218 13.94 0.43 9.67
C ASN A 218 14.84 -0.84 9.62
N GLY A 219 14.32 -1.98 9.13
CA GLY A 219 15.08 -3.20 8.90
C GLY A 219 15.89 -3.19 7.59
N SER A 220 16.86 -4.09 7.44
CA SER A 220 17.69 -4.20 6.22
C SER A 220 16.88 -4.57 4.98
N GLU A 221 15.80 -5.35 5.12
CA GLU A 221 14.92 -5.75 4.01
C GLU A 221 14.34 -4.55 3.22
N ALA A 222 14.22 -3.38 3.86
CA ALA A 222 13.74 -2.18 3.18
C ALA A 222 14.74 -1.66 2.14
N GLU A 223 16.05 -1.90 2.32
CA GLU A 223 17.09 -1.46 1.39
C GLU A 223 17.03 -2.21 0.06
N ASP A 224 16.67 -3.50 0.10
CA ASP A 224 16.57 -4.34 -1.10
C ASP A 224 15.22 -4.21 -1.82
N TRP A 225 14.26 -3.54 -1.19
CA TRP A 225 12.90 -3.40 -1.72
C TRP A 225 12.88 -2.40 -2.89
N VAL A 226 12.40 -2.84 -4.05
CA VAL A 226 12.44 -2.07 -5.31
C VAL A 226 11.91 -0.64 -5.18
N PRO A 227 10.77 -0.37 -4.50
CA PRO A 227 10.34 1.01 -4.26
C PRO A 227 11.33 1.88 -3.51
N VAL A 228 12.19 1.32 -2.65
CA VAL A 228 13.21 2.08 -1.92
C VAL A 228 14.45 2.29 -2.77
N ARG A 229 15.01 1.21 -3.34
CA ARG A 229 16.28 1.25 -4.09
C ARG A 229 16.16 1.66 -5.56
N GLY A 230 14.95 1.67 -6.11
CA GLY A 230 14.71 1.85 -7.54
C GLY A 230 14.88 0.57 -8.37
N ALA A 231 14.49 0.66 -9.64
CA ALA A 231 14.69 -0.41 -10.60
C ALA A 231 16.14 -0.41 -11.08
N MET A 232 16.87 -1.52 -10.88
CA MET A 232 18.28 -1.62 -11.31
C MET A 232 18.46 -1.39 -12.81
N GLN A 233 17.50 -1.86 -13.62
CA GLN A 233 17.52 -1.74 -15.07
C GLN A 233 17.00 -0.39 -15.60
N ASP A 234 16.41 0.44 -14.73
CA ASP A 234 15.81 1.74 -15.08
C ASP A 234 16.03 2.72 -13.91
N ARG A 235 17.30 2.94 -13.55
CA ARG A 235 17.64 3.76 -12.39
C ARG A 235 17.30 5.23 -12.62
N GLU A 236 17.48 5.73 -13.83
CA GLU A 236 17.12 7.10 -14.19
C GLU A 236 15.61 7.32 -14.19
N GLY A 237 14.84 6.38 -14.74
CA GLY A 237 13.38 6.49 -14.78
C GLY A 237 12.71 6.15 -13.46
N TYR A 238 13.32 5.30 -12.64
CA TYR A 238 12.81 4.93 -11.31
C TYR A 238 13.93 4.76 -10.28
N PRO A 239 14.48 5.87 -9.75
CA PRO A 239 15.58 5.84 -8.78
C PRO A 239 15.14 5.40 -7.38
N GLY A 240 13.82 5.31 -7.14
CA GLY A 240 13.25 4.87 -5.88
C GLY A 240 13.23 5.95 -4.80
N LEU A 241 12.63 5.63 -3.66
CA LEU A 241 12.35 6.57 -2.57
C LEU A 241 13.63 7.11 -1.93
N LYS A 242 14.67 6.26 -1.79
CA LYS A 242 15.93 6.62 -1.13
C LYS A 242 16.69 7.71 -1.88
N GLU A 243 16.71 7.62 -3.20
CA GLU A 243 17.41 8.56 -4.06
C GLU A 243 16.53 9.76 -4.43
N SER A 244 15.23 9.55 -4.69
CA SER A 244 14.30 10.63 -5.06
C SER A 244 13.99 11.59 -3.90
N TYR A 245 13.83 11.04 -2.70
CA TYR A 245 13.33 11.76 -1.52
C TYR A 245 14.14 11.37 -0.27
N PRO A 246 15.46 11.65 -0.23
CA PRO A 246 16.35 11.17 0.82
C PRO A 246 15.93 11.61 2.22
N ASP A 247 15.43 12.84 2.37
CA ASP A 247 14.96 13.36 3.66
C ASP A 247 13.70 12.63 4.16
N LEU A 248 12.76 12.37 3.26
CA LEU A 248 11.56 11.60 3.57
C LEU A 248 11.94 10.16 3.94
N TYR A 249 12.80 9.53 3.15
CA TYR A 249 13.31 8.20 3.41
C TYR A 249 13.99 8.14 4.80
N ALA A 250 14.92 9.04 5.09
CA ALA A 250 15.61 9.12 6.37
C ALA A 250 14.64 9.35 7.55
N LYS A 251 13.63 10.21 7.36
CA LYS A 251 12.57 10.44 8.35
C LYS A 251 11.78 9.18 8.63
N MET A 252 11.40 8.43 7.60
CA MET A 252 10.68 7.16 7.73
C MET A 252 11.51 6.06 8.37
N ARG A 253 12.81 5.98 8.06
CA ARG A 253 13.74 5.04 8.67
C ARG A 253 13.89 5.23 10.18
N LYS A 254 13.81 6.48 10.66
CA LYS A 254 13.90 6.81 12.10
C LYS A 254 12.63 6.48 12.87
N ARG A 255 11.50 6.26 12.19
CA ARG A 255 10.21 6.00 12.82
C ARG A 255 10.06 4.53 13.18
N ASN A 256 9.77 4.28 14.46
CA ASN A 256 9.41 2.95 14.95
C ASN A 256 7.98 2.55 14.58
N ASN A 257 7.22 3.44 13.94
CA ASN A 257 5.85 3.19 13.47
C ASN A 257 5.73 3.26 11.94
N THR A 258 6.77 2.82 11.24
CA THR A 258 6.75 2.65 9.78
C THR A 258 7.10 1.21 9.39
N TRP A 259 6.28 0.64 8.52
CA TRP A 259 6.39 -0.70 7.97
C TRP A 259 6.26 -0.67 6.46
N PHE A 260 6.49 -1.81 5.84
CA PHE A 260 6.20 -2.02 4.43
C PHE A 260 5.82 -3.48 4.17
N ILE A 261 5.18 -3.72 3.03
CA ILE A 261 4.91 -5.07 2.56
C ILE A 261 6.00 -5.48 1.57
N THR A 262 6.72 -6.55 1.88
CA THR A 262 7.83 -7.09 1.09
C THR A 262 7.28 -7.81 -0.15
N SER A 263 6.82 -7.05 -1.14
CA SER A 263 6.23 -7.68 -2.32
C SER A 263 6.53 -6.95 -3.62
N TYR A 264 6.43 -7.73 -4.69
CA TYR A 264 6.28 -7.20 -6.04
C TYR A 264 4.89 -6.59 -6.20
N ALA A 265 4.73 -5.67 -7.15
CA ALA A 265 3.45 -4.98 -7.37
C ALA A 265 2.29 -5.96 -7.65
N ALA A 266 2.58 -7.02 -8.43
CA ALA A 266 1.62 -8.05 -8.79
C ALA A 266 1.09 -8.89 -7.61
N ALA A 267 1.66 -8.76 -6.41
CA ALA A 267 1.21 -9.52 -5.25
C ALA A 267 -0.15 -9.05 -4.72
N ASN A 268 -0.54 -7.78 -4.99
CA ASN A 268 -1.82 -7.20 -4.57
C ASN A 268 -2.12 -7.44 -3.07
N ALA A 269 -1.12 -7.15 -2.24
CA ALA A 269 -1.06 -7.64 -0.87
C ALA A 269 -1.58 -6.66 0.19
N VAL A 270 -2.34 -5.63 -0.19
CA VAL A 270 -2.74 -4.55 0.73
C VAL A 270 -3.61 -5.05 1.89
N TYR A 271 -4.23 -6.23 1.79
CA TYR A 271 -4.95 -6.87 2.90
C TYR A 271 -4.07 -7.03 4.17
N LEU A 272 -2.78 -7.31 4.02
CA LEU A 272 -1.85 -7.40 5.16
C LEU A 272 -1.70 -6.08 5.91
N ALA A 273 -1.79 -4.94 5.20
CA ALA A 273 -1.75 -3.63 5.83
C ALA A 273 -3.01 -3.37 6.65
N PHE A 274 -4.19 -3.72 6.13
CA PHE A 274 -5.44 -3.62 6.88
C PHE A 274 -5.45 -4.51 8.13
N GLU A 275 -4.99 -5.75 8.01
CA GLU A 275 -4.85 -6.67 9.15
C GLU A 275 -3.93 -6.11 10.24
N GLU A 276 -2.77 -5.56 9.85
CA GLU A 276 -1.83 -4.94 10.78
C GLU A 276 -2.45 -3.73 11.48
N LEU A 277 -3.08 -2.82 10.72
CA LEU A 277 -3.66 -1.59 11.26
C LEU A 277 -4.84 -1.89 12.20
N ALA A 278 -5.68 -2.88 11.88
CA ALA A 278 -6.73 -3.33 12.79
C ALA A 278 -6.16 -3.94 14.07
N ARG A 279 -5.07 -4.73 13.99
CA ARG A 279 -4.37 -5.26 15.18
C ARG A 279 -3.83 -4.13 16.05
N ARG A 280 -3.37 -3.05 15.41
CA ARG A 280 -2.90 -1.82 16.07
C ARG A 280 -4.02 -0.96 16.63
N LYS A 281 -5.29 -1.33 16.44
CA LYS A 281 -6.46 -0.59 16.94
C LYS A 281 -6.47 0.86 16.45
N VAL A 282 -6.14 1.08 15.17
CA VAL A 282 -6.41 2.37 14.54
C VAL A 282 -7.91 2.58 14.45
N GLU A 283 -8.35 3.83 14.48
CA GLU A 283 -9.77 4.20 14.39
C GLU A 283 -10.14 4.61 12.95
N ALA A 284 -9.15 5.10 12.19
CA ALA A 284 -9.29 5.38 10.76
C ALA A 284 -8.10 4.84 9.97
N VAL A 285 -8.35 4.45 8.72
CA VAL A 285 -7.35 4.11 7.71
C VAL A 285 -7.44 5.10 6.57
N TYR A 286 -6.33 5.81 6.34
CA TYR A 286 -6.14 6.63 5.17
C TYR A 286 -5.30 5.88 4.14
N TRP A 287 -5.88 5.57 2.99
CA TRP A 287 -5.24 4.77 1.94
C TRP A 287 -5.01 5.61 0.69
N PHE A 288 -3.73 5.82 0.37
CA PHE A 288 -3.26 6.54 -0.80
C PHE A 288 -2.73 5.58 -1.87
N SER A 289 -3.38 5.54 -3.04
CA SER A 289 -2.95 4.77 -4.22
C SER A 289 -3.63 5.33 -5.47
N ASP A 290 -3.22 4.89 -6.67
CA ASP A 290 -3.96 5.21 -7.89
C ASP A 290 -5.19 4.33 -8.13
N PHE A 291 -5.34 3.24 -7.35
CA PHE A 291 -6.43 2.27 -7.46
C PHE A 291 -6.57 1.65 -8.87
N GLY A 292 -5.46 1.49 -9.59
CA GLY A 292 -5.42 0.78 -10.88
C GLY A 292 -5.45 -0.76 -10.73
N ASP A 293 -5.08 -1.26 -9.55
CA ASP A 293 -4.97 -2.67 -9.23
C ASP A 293 -6.31 -3.27 -8.75
N PRO A 294 -6.54 -4.59 -8.96
CA PRO A 294 -7.77 -5.26 -8.56
C PRO A 294 -7.97 -5.26 -7.03
N ILE A 295 -9.22 -5.08 -6.60
CA ILE A 295 -9.67 -5.23 -5.21
C ILE A 295 -10.82 -6.22 -5.22
N GLU A 296 -10.50 -7.50 -5.09
CA GLU A 296 -11.45 -8.59 -5.31
C GLU A 296 -11.06 -9.90 -4.60
N GLY A 297 -11.97 -10.87 -4.68
CA GLY A 297 -11.77 -12.19 -4.11
C GLY A 297 -11.86 -12.25 -2.58
N LYS A 298 -11.48 -13.40 -2.03
CA LYS A 298 -11.68 -13.72 -0.61
C LYS A 298 -10.97 -12.76 0.35
N GLU A 299 -9.81 -12.25 -0.04
CA GLU A 299 -9.08 -11.29 0.81
C GLU A 299 -9.77 -9.92 0.84
N ALA A 300 -10.38 -9.47 -0.26
CA ALA A 300 -11.17 -8.23 -0.26
C ALA A 300 -12.42 -8.37 0.64
N GLU A 301 -13.10 -9.53 0.59
CA GLU A 301 -14.23 -9.84 1.47
C GLU A 301 -13.83 -9.84 2.95
N LYS A 302 -12.69 -10.46 3.29
CA LYS A 302 -12.15 -10.46 4.65
C LYS A 302 -11.81 -9.06 5.13
N VAL A 303 -11.17 -8.24 4.29
CA VAL A 303 -10.87 -6.84 4.64
C VAL A 303 -12.17 -6.06 4.86
N THR A 304 -13.19 -6.26 4.04
CA THR A 304 -14.52 -5.66 4.25
C THR A 304 -15.10 -6.03 5.60
N GLN A 305 -15.04 -7.31 5.98
CA GLN A 305 -15.52 -7.77 7.29
C GLN A 305 -14.69 -7.18 8.43
N LEU A 306 -13.36 -7.16 8.30
CA LEU A 306 -12.44 -6.59 9.28
C LEU A 306 -12.69 -5.09 9.52
N ILE A 307 -12.99 -4.32 8.47
CA ILE A 307 -13.36 -2.90 8.57
C ILE A 307 -14.65 -2.75 9.39
N ARG A 308 -15.66 -3.59 9.13
CA ARG A 308 -16.95 -3.54 9.86
C ARG A 308 -16.79 -3.93 11.32
N ASP A 309 -16.07 -5.02 11.60
CA ASP A 309 -15.88 -5.55 12.95
C ASP A 309 -15.10 -4.59 13.84
N ASN A 310 -14.16 -3.84 13.27
CA ASN A 310 -13.36 -2.85 13.99
C ASN A 310 -13.89 -1.41 13.85
N GLN A 311 -15.02 -1.22 13.16
CA GLN A 311 -15.64 0.09 12.90
C GLN A 311 -14.65 1.12 12.34
N LEU A 312 -13.78 0.69 11.42
CA LEU A 312 -12.74 1.56 10.85
C LEU A 312 -13.34 2.59 9.90
N GLU A 313 -13.06 3.86 10.13
CA GLU A 313 -13.30 4.89 9.11
C GLU A 313 -12.27 4.73 7.98
N VAL A 314 -12.72 4.56 6.73
CA VAL A 314 -11.82 4.40 5.58
C VAL A 314 -11.87 5.61 4.67
N ILE A 315 -10.71 6.20 4.42
CA ILE A 315 -10.52 7.33 3.52
C ILE A 315 -9.63 6.87 2.37
N LEU A 316 -10.14 6.97 1.15
CA LEU A 316 -9.41 6.68 -0.08
C LEU A 316 -8.96 7.98 -0.72
N HIS A 317 -7.68 8.09 -1.06
CA HIS A 317 -7.16 9.23 -1.80
C HIS A 317 -6.40 8.73 -3.03
N SER A 318 -6.86 9.16 -4.21
CA SER A 318 -6.16 8.91 -5.47
C SER A 318 -6.05 10.18 -6.31
N PRO A 319 -4.87 10.48 -6.87
CA PRO A 319 -4.70 11.53 -7.87
C PRO A 319 -5.27 11.12 -9.24
N ARG A 320 -5.65 9.84 -9.43
CA ARG A 320 -6.17 9.28 -10.69
C ARG A 320 -7.66 8.96 -10.65
N GLY A 321 -8.35 9.37 -9.58
CA GLY A 321 -9.77 9.08 -9.38
C GLY A 321 -10.03 7.71 -8.73
N LYS A 322 -11.28 7.26 -8.75
CA LYS A 322 -11.71 6.11 -7.94
C LYS A 322 -11.18 4.75 -8.39
N GLY A 323 -10.83 4.63 -9.67
CA GLY A 323 -10.28 3.39 -10.24
C GLY A 323 -11.12 2.16 -9.95
N LYS A 324 -10.46 1.01 -9.74
CA LYS A 324 -11.07 -0.27 -9.38
C LYS A 324 -11.56 -0.32 -7.93
N ALA A 325 -11.29 0.70 -7.12
CA ALA A 325 -11.77 0.75 -5.74
C ALA A 325 -13.22 1.24 -5.61
N ALA A 326 -13.85 1.75 -6.67
CA ALA A 326 -15.16 2.41 -6.58
C ALA A 326 -16.26 1.51 -5.96
N ASP A 327 -16.39 0.27 -6.43
CA ASP A 327 -17.43 -0.64 -5.96
C ASP A 327 -17.13 -1.12 -4.54
N TRP A 328 -15.87 -1.49 -4.28
CA TRP A 328 -15.43 -1.90 -2.95
C TRP A 328 -15.59 -0.79 -1.90
N ALA A 329 -15.26 0.45 -2.25
CA ALA A 329 -15.43 1.62 -1.40
C ALA A 329 -16.88 1.80 -0.94
N THR A 330 -17.84 1.50 -1.82
CA THR A 330 -19.27 1.54 -1.48
C THR A 330 -19.63 0.47 -0.44
N GLN A 331 -19.05 -0.72 -0.53
CA GLN A 331 -19.32 -1.83 0.40
C GLN A 331 -18.84 -1.56 1.83
N VAL A 332 -17.80 -0.73 1.98
CA VAL A 332 -17.20 -0.35 3.28
C VAL A 332 -17.56 1.07 3.71
N ASN A 333 -18.44 1.75 2.96
CA ASN A 333 -18.82 3.15 3.20
C ASN A 333 -17.60 4.10 3.30
N ALA A 334 -16.59 3.88 2.45
CA ALA A 334 -15.39 4.70 2.43
C ALA A 334 -15.63 6.08 1.81
N GLN A 335 -14.97 7.08 2.38
CA GLN A 335 -14.94 8.44 1.83
C GLN A 335 -13.81 8.57 0.80
N PHE A 336 -14.02 9.37 -0.24
CA PHE A 336 -12.94 9.75 -1.16
C PHE A 336 -12.46 11.16 -0.83
N ALA A 337 -11.17 11.30 -0.55
CA ALA A 337 -10.53 12.59 -0.48
C ALA A 337 -10.45 13.22 -1.89
N PRO A 338 -10.57 14.56 -2.00
CA PRO A 338 -10.33 15.29 -3.24
C PRO A 338 -8.97 14.93 -3.87
N ALA A 339 -8.95 14.80 -5.20
CA ALA A 339 -7.75 14.48 -5.98
C ALA A 339 -6.81 15.71 -6.13
N ARG A 340 -6.37 16.30 -5.00
CA ARG A 340 -5.48 17.47 -4.98
C ARG A 340 -4.28 17.19 -4.08
N LEU A 341 -3.13 16.94 -4.70
CA LEU A 341 -1.80 16.90 -4.11
C LEU A 341 -0.86 17.70 -5.01
#